data_AF-A0A813F3Y5-F1
#
_entry.id   AF-A0A813F3Y5-F1
#
_cell.length_a   1.000
_cell.length_b   1.000
_cell.length_c   1.000
_cell.angle_alpha   90.00
_cell.angle_beta   90.00
_cell.angle_gamma   90.00
#
_symmetry.space_group_name_H-M   'P 1'
#
loop_
_entity.id
_entity.type
_entity.pdbx_description
1 polymer ?
#
loop_
_entity_poly.entity_id
_entity_poly.type
_entity_poly.pdbx_seq_one_letter_code
_entity_poly.pdbx_strand_id
1 'polypeptide(L)'
;MAGYYWRQGAAEGRYLLFFEGGGWCYDANCDSPTAEGTLADCRKRSEGRLGSSNSWSATKDGSWFTGMLSSDLLQNPIFNNWTLIYLPYCDGTSWSGDAVVDGLHFRGRAILDAVMTELGDVRGITSASQVVLSGGSAGASAVLWHGDALAGRLRRVAPAAEVVALPDAGFFLDLPDRWGTSSWPRQMRSIFNVSNGYGSLHLRCPKLAF
;
A
#
# COMPACT_ATOMS: atom_id res chain seq x y z
N MET A 1 10.82 -2.97 10.87
CA MET A 1 10.21 -4.25 10.43
C MET A 1 8.81 -3.94 9.91
N ALA A 2 8.22 -4.79 9.07
CA ALA A 2 6.86 -4.63 8.57
C ALA A 2 6.06 -5.90 8.89
N GLY A 3 4.75 -5.88 8.65
CA GLY A 3 3.87 -7.00 8.94
C GLY A 3 2.45 -6.74 8.46
N TYR A 4 1.53 -7.65 8.77
CA TYR A 4 0.12 -7.55 8.45
C TYR A 4 -0.74 -8.09 9.59
N TYR A 5 -2.01 -7.68 9.64
CA TYR A 5 -3.01 -8.25 10.53
C TYR A 5 -3.89 -9.23 9.75
N TRP A 6 -4.24 -10.33 10.40
CA TRP A 6 -5.07 -11.39 9.83
C TRP A 6 -6.33 -11.59 10.65
N ARG A 7 -7.49 -11.56 9.99
CA ARG A 7 -8.76 -12.00 10.56
C ARG A 7 -9.32 -13.10 9.68
N GLN A 8 -9.42 -14.30 10.22
CA GLN A 8 -10.00 -15.45 9.52
C GLN A 8 -11.49 -15.23 9.26
N GLY A 9 -11.91 -15.47 8.02
CA GLY A 9 -13.32 -15.46 7.61
C GLY A 9 -13.92 -16.86 7.55
N ALA A 10 -15.25 -16.91 7.54
CA ALA A 10 -16.02 -18.15 7.36
C ALA A 10 -16.30 -18.48 5.88
N ALA A 11 -16.19 -17.51 4.97
CA ALA A 11 -16.33 -17.74 3.54
C ALA A 11 -15.03 -18.37 2.99
N GLU A 12 -15.07 -19.69 2.79
CA GLU A 12 -13.92 -20.45 2.30
C GLU A 12 -13.42 -19.93 0.94
N GLY A 13 -12.10 -19.80 0.81
CA GLY A 13 -11.45 -19.35 -0.43
C GLY A 13 -11.65 -17.87 -0.78
N ARG A 14 -12.29 -17.06 0.08
CA ARG A 14 -12.56 -15.63 -0.16
C ARG A 14 -11.65 -14.74 0.70
N TYR A 15 -10.87 -13.88 0.04
CA TYR A 15 -9.86 -13.04 0.68
C TYR A 15 -9.99 -11.57 0.29
N LEU A 16 -9.90 -10.68 1.27
CA LEU A 16 -9.78 -9.24 1.10
C LEU A 16 -8.41 -8.80 1.62
N LEU A 17 -7.52 -8.37 0.72
CA LEU A 17 -6.25 -7.74 1.07
C LEU A 17 -6.46 -6.24 1.02
N PHE A 18 -6.26 -5.57 2.15
CA PHE A 18 -6.47 -4.12 2.27
C PHE A 18 -5.18 -3.39 2.59
N PHE A 19 -4.74 -2.51 1.68
CA PHE A 19 -3.61 -1.62 1.87
C PHE A 19 -4.03 -0.34 2.62
N GLU A 20 -3.46 -0.11 3.79
CA GLU A 20 -3.67 1.14 4.52
C GLU A 20 -3.13 2.35 3.73
N GLY A 21 -3.83 3.47 3.83
CA GLY A 21 -3.38 4.77 3.31
C GLY A 21 -2.64 5.61 4.35
N GLY A 22 -2.44 6.89 4.04
CA GLY A 22 -1.82 7.83 4.98
C GLY A 22 -0.90 8.87 4.35
N GLY A 23 -1.03 9.14 3.05
CA GLY A 23 -0.20 10.10 2.33
C GLY A 23 1.25 9.65 2.13
N TRP A 24 2.13 10.59 1.85
CA TRP A 24 3.57 10.39 1.69
C TRP A 24 4.28 11.33 2.64
N CYS A 25 5.55 11.08 2.93
CA CYS A 25 6.42 12.16 3.39
C CYS A 25 6.87 13.01 2.20
N TYR A 26 6.97 14.33 2.39
CA TYR A 26 7.30 15.27 1.32
C TYR A 26 7.89 16.57 1.87
N ASP A 27 8.64 17.28 1.02
CA ASP A 27 9.07 18.65 1.32
C ASP A 27 7.86 19.60 1.30
N ALA A 28 7.63 20.32 2.40
CA ALA A 28 6.57 21.31 2.51
C ALA A 28 6.78 22.51 1.57
N ASN A 29 8.02 22.76 1.11
CA ASN A 29 8.29 23.68 0.02
C ASN A 29 7.78 23.10 -1.30
N CYS A 30 6.51 23.30 -1.58
CA CYS A 30 5.85 22.76 -2.77
C CYS A 30 6.33 23.38 -4.09
N ASP A 31 6.88 24.59 -4.07
CA ASP A 31 7.34 25.27 -5.27
C ASP A 31 8.64 24.68 -5.81
N SER A 32 9.53 24.26 -4.92
CA SER A 32 10.82 23.69 -5.27
C SER A 32 11.23 22.68 -4.20
N PRO A 33 10.57 21.50 -4.15
CA PRO A 33 10.87 20.48 -3.18
C PRO A 33 12.30 19.97 -3.39
N THR A 34 13.01 19.81 -2.29
CA THR A 34 14.38 19.33 -2.26
C THR A 34 14.42 17.90 -1.74
N ALA A 35 15.48 17.16 -2.12
CA ALA A 35 15.74 15.84 -1.56
C ALA A 35 15.93 15.93 -0.04
N GLU A 36 16.65 16.96 0.44
CA GLU A 36 16.91 17.19 1.87
C GLU A 36 15.61 17.47 2.64
N GLY A 37 14.75 18.36 2.15
CA GLY A 37 13.47 18.66 2.80
C GLY A 37 12.51 17.46 2.78
N THR A 38 12.53 16.67 1.71
CA THR A 38 11.76 15.42 1.62
C THR A 38 12.26 14.41 2.66
N LEU A 39 13.57 14.20 2.75
CA LEU A 39 14.19 13.30 3.73
C LEU A 39 13.95 13.76 5.17
N ALA A 40 13.93 15.08 5.42
CA ALA A 40 13.64 15.64 6.74
C ALA A 40 12.23 15.28 7.22
N ASP A 41 11.21 15.43 6.35
CA ASP A 41 9.84 15.01 6.67
C ASP A 41 9.72 13.49 6.80
N CYS A 42 10.39 12.72 5.93
CA CYS A 42 10.41 11.25 6.04
C CYS A 42 11.04 10.78 7.35
N ARG A 43 12.07 11.46 7.84
CA ARG A 43 12.71 11.17 9.12
C ARG A 43 11.73 11.39 10.27
N LYS A 44 11.04 12.53 10.30
CA LYS A 44 9.98 12.78 11.28
C LYS A 44 8.86 11.74 11.21
N ARG A 45 8.46 11.34 10.00
CA ARG A 45 7.43 10.32 9.80
C ARG A 45 7.86 8.94 10.30
N SER A 46 9.15 8.60 10.20
CA SER A 46 9.71 7.32 10.64
C SER A 46 9.55 7.08 12.15
N GLU A 47 9.35 8.15 12.93
CA GLU A 47 9.12 8.07 14.39
C GLU A 47 7.66 7.70 14.72
N GLY A 48 6.75 7.76 13.74
CA GLY A 48 5.32 7.50 13.92
C GLY A 48 4.85 6.16 13.33
N ARG A 49 3.58 5.83 13.59
CA ARG A 49 2.93 4.57 13.16
C ARG A 49 2.95 4.32 11.65
N LEU A 50 3.10 5.40 10.86
CA LEU A 50 3.09 5.37 9.39
C LEU A 50 4.49 5.33 8.75
N GLY A 51 5.52 5.23 9.59
CA GLY A 51 6.92 5.05 9.18
C GLY A 51 7.67 3.99 10.01
N SER A 52 7.00 3.40 11.01
CA SER A 52 7.56 2.37 11.88
C SER A 52 6.48 1.45 12.44
N SER A 53 6.86 0.19 12.65
CA SER A 53 6.04 -0.82 13.32
C SER A 53 6.23 -0.86 14.84
N ASN A 54 7.13 -0.05 15.42
CA ASN A 54 7.50 -0.16 16.84
C ASN A 54 6.33 0.09 17.79
N SER A 55 5.33 0.86 17.35
CA SER A 55 4.12 1.15 18.12
C SER A 55 2.92 0.31 17.69
N TRP A 56 3.10 -0.69 16.83
CA TRP A 56 2.00 -1.57 16.42
C TRP A 56 1.69 -2.57 17.52
N SER A 57 0.43 -2.61 17.94
CA SER A 57 -0.08 -3.63 18.84
C SER A 57 -0.13 -5.00 18.14
N ALA A 58 -0.01 -6.08 18.90
CA ALA A 58 -0.12 -7.45 18.35
C ALA A 58 -1.49 -7.73 17.74
N THR A 59 -2.55 -7.11 18.28
CA THR A 59 -3.92 -7.15 17.75
C THR A 59 -4.41 -5.74 17.48
N LYS A 60 -5.22 -5.57 16.44
CA LYS A 60 -5.96 -4.32 16.19
C LYS A 60 -7.33 -4.43 16.84
N ASP A 61 -7.76 -3.38 17.51
CA ASP A 61 -9.13 -3.29 18.00
C ASP A 61 -10.09 -3.31 16.80
N GLY A 62 -11.08 -4.22 16.86
CA GLY A 62 -12.07 -4.42 15.81
C GLY A 62 -12.88 -3.17 15.49
N SER A 63 -13.03 -2.25 16.45
CA SER A 63 -13.76 -0.99 16.28
C SER A 63 -13.16 -0.06 15.21
N TRP A 64 -11.87 -0.21 14.90
CA TRP A 64 -11.19 0.53 13.83
C TRP A 64 -11.53 0.01 12.43
N PHE A 65 -12.04 -1.22 12.32
CA PHE A 65 -12.43 -1.81 11.06
C PHE A 65 -13.91 -1.56 10.80
N THR A 66 -14.19 -0.47 10.09
CA THR A 66 -15.55 -0.07 9.69
C THR A 66 -15.76 -0.26 8.19
N GLY A 67 -17.01 -0.07 7.72
CA GLY A 67 -17.35 -0.17 6.30
C GLY A 67 -16.93 -1.53 5.72
N MET A 68 -16.23 -1.53 4.58
CA MET A 68 -15.82 -2.77 3.90
C MET A 68 -14.85 -3.67 4.70
N LEU A 69 -14.27 -3.17 5.80
CA LEU A 69 -13.38 -3.93 6.68
C LEU A 69 -14.10 -4.50 7.89
N SER A 70 -15.33 -4.06 8.17
CA SER A 70 -16.10 -4.55 9.31
C SER A 70 -16.48 -6.01 9.14
N SER A 71 -16.54 -6.76 10.25
CA SER A 71 -17.12 -8.10 10.29
C SER A 71 -18.63 -8.09 10.57
N ASP A 72 -19.22 -6.90 10.73
CA ASP A 72 -20.66 -6.72 10.91
C ASP A 72 -21.38 -6.73 9.55
N LEU A 73 -22.34 -7.65 9.39
CA LEU A 73 -23.14 -7.80 8.17
C LEU A 73 -23.91 -6.53 7.80
N LEU A 74 -24.38 -5.75 8.78
CA LEU A 74 -25.15 -4.53 8.53
C LEU A 74 -24.29 -3.40 7.95
N GLN A 75 -23.00 -3.37 8.32
CA GLN A 75 -22.04 -2.41 7.78
C GLN A 75 -21.36 -2.91 6.51
N ASN A 76 -21.17 -4.23 6.39
CA ASN A 76 -20.40 -4.86 5.34
C ASN A 76 -21.13 -6.06 4.73
N PRO A 77 -22.16 -5.83 3.90
CA PRO A 77 -22.94 -6.93 3.33
C PRO A 77 -22.14 -7.86 2.41
N ILE A 78 -20.98 -7.41 1.91
CA ILE A 78 -20.18 -8.14 0.92
C ILE A 78 -19.04 -8.93 1.57
N PHE A 79 -18.22 -8.29 2.41
CA PHE A 79 -16.95 -8.86 2.89
C PHE A 79 -16.94 -9.26 4.37
N ASN A 80 -18.06 -9.13 5.10
CA ASN A 80 -18.08 -9.34 6.56
C ASN A 80 -17.51 -10.68 7.02
N ASN A 81 -17.74 -11.75 6.24
CA ASN A 81 -17.31 -13.11 6.54
C ASN A 81 -16.12 -13.57 5.70
N TRP A 82 -15.48 -12.68 4.94
CA TRP A 82 -14.26 -12.98 4.19
C TRP A 82 -13.03 -12.96 5.09
N THR A 83 -11.98 -13.66 4.69
CA THR A 83 -10.68 -13.55 5.36
C THR A 83 -10.08 -12.18 5.04
N LEU A 84 -9.84 -11.37 6.07
CA LEU A 84 -9.25 -10.03 5.94
C LEU A 84 -7.75 -10.08 6.24
N ILE A 85 -6.96 -9.60 5.29
CA ILE A 85 -5.53 -9.34 5.44
C ILE A 85 -5.35 -7.83 5.36
N TYR A 86 -5.13 -7.19 6.51
CA TYR A 86 -4.90 -5.76 6.58
C TYR A 86 -3.41 -5.46 6.62
N LEU A 87 -2.95 -4.64 5.68
CA LEU A 87 -1.55 -4.29 5.46
C LEU A 87 -1.33 -2.86 5.95
N PRO A 88 -0.81 -2.65 7.17
CA PRO A 88 -0.58 -1.31 7.67
C PRO A 88 0.60 -0.67 6.94
N TYR A 89 0.49 0.64 6.74
CA TYR A 89 1.39 1.38 5.87
C TYR A 89 2.55 1.98 6.66
N CYS A 90 3.77 1.51 6.41
CA CYS A 90 4.97 1.96 7.14
C CYS A 90 6.19 2.31 6.27
N ASP A 91 6.12 2.19 4.94
CA ASP A 91 7.25 2.54 4.07
C ASP A 91 7.29 4.03 3.69
N GLY A 92 6.19 4.76 3.88
CA GLY A 92 6.08 6.18 3.56
C GLY A 92 6.05 6.52 2.06
N THR A 93 6.02 5.51 1.18
CA THR A 93 6.15 5.66 -0.28
C THR A 93 5.06 4.93 -1.06
N SER A 94 3.91 4.67 -0.44
CA SER A 94 2.79 3.91 -1.03
C SER A 94 3.27 2.61 -1.67
N TRP A 95 4.08 1.87 -0.90
CA TRP A 95 4.57 0.54 -1.27
C TRP A 95 5.51 0.50 -2.49
N SER A 96 5.95 1.66 -3.00
CA SER A 96 6.78 1.76 -4.21
C SER A 96 8.28 1.83 -3.93
N GLY A 97 8.72 2.29 -2.76
CA GLY A 97 10.13 2.51 -2.47
C GLY A 97 10.98 1.23 -2.49
N ASP A 98 12.22 1.37 -2.98
CA ASP A 98 13.25 0.34 -2.94
C ASP A 98 14.65 0.99 -2.81
N ALA A 99 14.87 1.66 -1.68
CA ALA A 99 16.12 2.32 -1.36
C ALA A 99 16.37 2.39 0.15
N VAL A 100 17.63 2.57 0.53
CA VAL A 100 18.04 2.96 1.88
C VAL A 100 18.83 4.26 1.75
N VAL A 101 18.34 5.33 2.35
CA VAL A 101 18.93 6.68 2.25
C VAL A 101 18.99 7.30 3.64
N ASP A 102 20.18 7.69 4.08
CA ASP A 102 20.41 8.32 5.39
C ASP A 102 19.80 7.55 6.58
N GLY A 103 19.87 6.22 6.53
CA GLY A 103 19.30 5.33 7.56
C GLY A 103 17.78 5.13 7.48
N LEU A 104 17.08 5.79 6.55
CA LEU A 104 15.67 5.54 6.27
C LEU A 104 15.52 4.38 5.28
N HIS A 105 14.60 3.47 5.58
CA HIS A 105 14.36 2.25 4.83
C HIS A 105 13.07 2.37 4.00
N PHE A 106 13.18 2.87 2.77
CA PHE A 106 12.08 2.88 1.81
C PHE A 106 11.98 1.49 1.16
N ARG A 107 11.23 0.58 1.81
CA ARG A 107 11.22 -0.85 1.46
C ARG A 107 9.87 -1.36 1.00
N GLY A 108 9.00 -0.49 0.48
CA GLY A 108 7.66 -0.84 0.02
C GLY A 108 7.62 -2.09 -0.86
N ARG A 109 8.49 -2.16 -1.88
CA ARG A 109 8.59 -3.32 -2.77
C ARG A 109 8.97 -4.60 -2.05
N ALA A 110 9.99 -4.53 -1.20
CA ALA A 110 10.46 -5.68 -0.44
C ALA A 110 9.41 -6.16 0.58
N ILE A 111 8.63 -5.25 1.16
CA ILE A 111 7.52 -5.61 2.07
C ILE A 111 6.43 -6.34 1.29
N LEU A 112 5.99 -5.81 0.13
CA LEU A 112 5.04 -6.50 -0.74
C LEU A 112 5.55 -7.89 -1.08
N ASP A 113 6.84 -7.99 -1.42
CA ASP A 113 7.39 -9.26 -1.83
C ASP A 113 7.41 -10.30 -0.71
N ALA A 114 7.77 -9.88 0.51
CA ALA A 114 7.76 -10.73 1.70
C ALA A 114 6.33 -11.16 2.09
N VAL A 115 5.37 -10.23 2.11
CA VAL A 115 3.96 -10.52 2.43
C VAL A 115 3.41 -11.57 1.49
N MET A 116 3.58 -11.39 0.18
CA MET A 116 3.04 -12.33 -0.79
C MET A 116 3.70 -13.72 -0.73
N THR A 117 4.96 -13.80 -0.31
CA THR A 117 5.64 -15.08 -0.06
C THR A 117 5.02 -15.76 1.15
N GLU A 118 4.85 -15.04 2.26
CA GLU A 118 4.27 -15.59 3.49
C GLU A 118 2.81 -16.02 3.29
N LEU A 119 2.01 -15.25 2.54
CA LEU A 119 0.63 -15.60 2.23
C LEU A 119 0.53 -16.90 1.42
N GLY A 120 1.44 -17.11 0.47
CA GLY A 120 1.55 -18.34 -0.32
C GLY A 120 2.01 -19.53 0.52
N ASP A 121 3.17 -19.39 1.15
CA ASP A 121 3.93 -20.51 1.71
C ASP A 121 3.44 -20.92 3.10
N VAL A 122 2.93 -19.97 3.90
CA VAL A 122 2.62 -20.19 5.33
C VAL A 122 1.12 -20.13 5.62
N ARG A 123 0.40 -19.19 5.01
CA ARG A 123 -1.02 -18.95 5.32
C ARG A 123 -2.00 -19.71 4.44
N GLY A 124 -1.51 -20.48 3.46
CA GLY A 124 -2.33 -21.40 2.70
C GLY A 124 -3.35 -20.71 1.80
N ILE A 125 -3.07 -19.50 1.29
CA ILE A 125 -3.95 -18.82 0.30
C ILE A 125 -4.09 -19.62 -1.01
N THR A 126 -3.37 -20.74 -1.15
CA THR A 126 -3.41 -21.67 -2.28
C THR A 126 -4.81 -22.17 -2.68
N SER A 127 -5.75 -22.24 -1.73
CA SER A 127 -7.15 -22.62 -1.98
C SER A 127 -8.07 -21.45 -2.32
N ALA A 128 -7.52 -20.25 -2.51
CA ALA A 128 -8.31 -19.08 -2.86
C ALA A 128 -9.08 -19.29 -4.17
N SER A 129 -10.37 -18.98 -4.13
CA SER A 129 -11.25 -18.89 -5.30
C SER A 129 -11.44 -17.44 -5.73
N GLN A 130 -11.35 -16.49 -4.78
CA GLN A 130 -11.37 -15.07 -5.08
C GLN A 130 -10.53 -14.25 -4.10
N VAL A 131 -9.77 -13.32 -4.64
CA VAL A 131 -8.94 -12.37 -3.90
C VAL A 131 -9.25 -10.96 -4.38
N VAL A 132 -9.68 -10.10 -3.47
CA VAL A 132 -9.85 -8.66 -3.74
C VAL A 132 -8.66 -7.91 -3.16
N LEU A 133 -7.93 -7.20 -4.03
CA LEU A 133 -6.90 -6.24 -3.67
C LEU A 133 -7.57 -4.87 -3.56
N SER A 134 -7.66 -4.33 -2.35
CA SER A 134 -8.27 -3.03 -2.07
C SER A 134 -7.35 -2.18 -1.22
N GLY A 135 -7.63 -0.88 -1.16
CA GLY A 135 -6.92 0.06 -0.33
C GLY A 135 -7.58 1.43 -0.40
N GLY A 136 -7.21 2.32 0.51
CA GLY A 136 -7.68 3.70 0.51
C GLY A 136 -6.53 4.69 0.34
N SER A 137 -6.72 5.77 -0.43
CA SER A 137 -5.71 6.83 -0.58
C SER A 137 -4.37 6.27 -1.10
N ALA A 138 -3.26 6.47 -0.37
CA ALA A 138 -1.97 5.89 -0.69
C ALA A 138 -2.00 4.34 -0.80
N GLY A 139 -2.87 3.64 -0.08
CA GLY A 139 -3.04 2.20 -0.24
C GLY A 139 -3.70 1.82 -1.56
N ALA A 140 -4.65 2.64 -2.04
CA ALA A 140 -5.28 2.45 -3.35
C ALA A 140 -4.31 2.74 -4.50
N SER A 141 -3.42 3.71 -4.35
CA SER A 141 -2.34 3.92 -5.31
C SER A 141 -1.45 2.68 -5.45
N ALA A 142 -1.14 2.01 -4.34
CA ALA A 142 -0.40 0.75 -4.37
C ALA A 142 -1.17 -0.37 -5.10
N VAL A 143 -2.49 -0.44 -4.95
CA VAL A 143 -3.34 -1.36 -5.74
C VAL A 143 -3.22 -1.06 -7.24
N LEU A 144 -3.29 0.22 -7.63
CA LEU A 144 -3.16 0.63 -9.04
C LEU A 144 -1.76 0.30 -9.61
N TRP A 145 -0.70 0.52 -8.84
CA TRP A 145 0.68 0.36 -9.30
C TRP A 145 1.16 -1.09 -9.31
N HIS A 146 0.70 -1.89 -8.34
CA HIS A 146 1.21 -3.24 -8.11
C HIS A 146 0.18 -4.33 -8.40
N GLY A 147 -1.09 -4.00 -8.64
CA GLY A 147 -2.19 -4.94 -8.82
C GLY A 147 -1.90 -6.06 -9.82
N ASP A 148 -1.38 -5.72 -11.00
CA ASP A 148 -0.98 -6.71 -12.02
C ASP A 148 0.11 -7.66 -11.52
N ALA A 149 1.13 -7.13 -10.84
CA ALA A 149 2.24 -7.93 -10.32
C ALA A 149 1.78 -8.85 -9.19
N LEU A 150 0.96 -8.33 -8.27
CA LEU A 150 0.37 -9.10 -7.17
C LEU A 150 -0.59 -10.18 -7.69
N ALA A 151 -1.44 -9.86 -8.65
CA ALA A 151 -2.31 -10.82 -9.32
C ALA A 151 -1.49 -11.92 -10.02
N GLY A 152 -0.39 -11.55 -10.69
CA GLY A 152 0.53 -12.51 -11.29
C GLY A 152 1.19 -13.44 -10.26
N ARG A 153 1.52 -12.93 -9.06
CA ARG A 153 2.03 -13.75 -7.94
C ARG A 153 0.95 -14.68 -7.39
N LEU A 154 -0.25 -14.15 -7.15
CA LEU A 154 -1.39 -14.91 -6.64
C LEU A 154 -1.77 -16.06 -7.57
N ARG A 155 -1.84 -15.82 -8.89
CA ARG A 155 -2.13 -16.87 -9.88
C ARG A 155 -1.11 -18.01 -9.90
N ARG A 156 0.13 -17.78 -9.46
CA ARG A 156 1.14 -18.86 -9.36
C ARG A 156 0.90 -19.75 -8.15
N VAL A 157 0.43 -19.19 -7.03
CA VAL A 157 0.21 -19.95 -5.78
C VAL A 157 -1.23 -20.46 -5.65
N ALA A 158 -2.20 -19.76 -6.27
CA ALA A 158 -3.62 -20.09 -6.31
C ALA A 158 -4.15 -19.91 -7.74
N PRO A 159 -3.88 -20.87 -8.66
CA PRO A 159 -4.24 -20.73 -10.07
C PRO A 159 -5.75 -20.61 -10.35
N ALA A 160 -6.59 -21.11 -9.45
CA ALA A 160 -8.04 -21.02 -9.54
C ALA A 160 -8.62 -19.68 -9.04
N ALA A 161 -7.79 -18.83 -8.41
CA ALA A 161 -8.27 -17.58 -7.82
C ALA A 161 -8.56 -16.54 -8.91
N GLU A 162 -9.77 -15.99 -8.88
CA GLU A 162 -10.05 -14.71 -9.51
C GLU A 162 -9.44 -13.58 -8.65
N VAL A 163 -8.61 -12.73 -9.25
CA VAL A 163 -8.02 -11.57 -8.57
C VAL A 163 -8.62 -10.29 -9.11
N VAL A 164 -9.27 -9.51 -8.24
CA VAL A 164 -9.93 -8.25 -8.57
C VAL A 164 -9.23 -7.09 -7.85
N ALA A 165 -9.01 -5.99 -8.55
CA ALA A 165 -8.50 -4.75 -7.97
C ALA A 165 -9.65 -3.78 -7.71
N LEU A 166 -9.74 -3.26 -6.47
CA LEU A 166 -10.75 -2.30 -6.02
C LEU A 166 -10.07 -1.12 -5.30
N PRO A 167 -9.43 -0.20 -6.04
CA PRO A 167 -8.77 0.96 -5.45
C PRO A 167 -9.79 2.07 -5.10
N ASP A 168 -9.74 2.59 -3.86
CA ASP A 168 -10.57 3.73 -3.42
C ASP A 168 -9.72 4.99 -3.17
N ALA A 169 -10.07 6.10 -3.85
CA ALA A 169 -9.40 7.39 -3.75
C ALA A 169 -7.87 7.36 -4.01
N GLY A 170 -7.41 6.46 -4.89
CA GLY A 170 -5.98 6.26 -5.20
C GLY A 170 -5.47 6.86 -6.50
N PHE A 171 -6.36 7.43 -7.33
CA PHE A 171 -6.00 8.00 -8.63
C PHE A 171 -5.78 9.51 -8.50
N PHE A 172 -4.52 9.92 -8.48
CA PHE A 172 -4.13 11.32 -8.36
C PHE A 172 -3.73 11.89 -9.71
N LEU A 173 -4.17 13.11 -10.01
CA LEU A 173 -3.89 13.77 -11.28
C LEU A 173 -2.53 14.48 -11.23
N ASP A 174 -1.74 14.33 -12.30
CA ASP A 174 -0.50 15.09 -12.53
C ASP A 174 -0.84 16.47 -13.09
N LEU A 175 -1.53 17.30 -12.30
CA LEU A 175 -2.02 18.61 -12.69
C LEU A 175 -1.68 19.70 -11.66
N PRO A 176 -1.57 20.97 -12.10
CA PRO A 176 -1.56 22.10 -11.18
C PRO A 176 -2.87 22.22 -10.41
N ASP A 177 -2.80 22.84 -9.23
CA ASP A 177 -3.98 23.23 -8.47
C ASP A 177 -4.73 24.41 -9.12
N ARG A 178 -5.79 24.89 -8.45
CA ARG A 178 -6.65 25.98 -8.94
C ARG A 178 -5.93 27.33 -9.10
N TRP A 179 -4.72 27.48 -8.54
CA TRP A 179 -3.90 28.68 -8.65
C TRP A 179 -2.75 28.52 -9.64
N GLY A 180 -2.64 27.36 -10.31
CA GLY A 180 -1.57 27.05 -11.26
C GLY A 180 -0.31 26.47 -10.61
N THR A 181 -0.35 26.11 -9.33
CA THR A 181 0.82 25.57 -8.63
C THR A 181 0.85 24.04 -8.73
N SER A 182 1.96 23.48 -9.18
CA SER A 182 2.15 22.03 -9.35
C SER A 182 2.73 21.35 -8.11
N SER A 183 2.17 21.65 -6.94
CA SER A 183 2.65 21.16 -5.64
C SER A 183 2.73 19.65 -5.58
N TRP A 184 1.61 18.99 -5.85
CA TRP A 184 1.49 17.54 -5.81
C TRP A 184 2.45 16.85 -6.80
N PRO A 185 2.44 17.18 -8.11
CA PRO A 185 3.41 16.66 -9.07
C PRO A 185 4.87 16.74 -8.60
N ARG A 186 5.30 17.91 -8.13
CA ARG A 186 6.70 18.15 -7.73
C ARG A 186 7.08 17.35 -6.49
N GLN A 187 6.22 17.35 -5.47
CA GLN A 187 6.44 16.58 -4.24
C GLN A 187 6.50 15.09 -4.53
N MET A 188 5.61 14.58 -5.38
CA MET A 188 5.59 13.16 -5.76
C MET A 188 6.83 12.76 -6.54
N ARG A 189 7.30 13.58 -7.49
CA ARG A 189 8.57 13.34 -8.19
C ARG A 189 9.75 13.32 -7.22
N SER A 190 9.78 14.23 -6.25
CA SER A 190 10.83 14.28 -5.23
C SER A 190 10.91 12.99 -4.40
N ILE A 191 9.79 12.55 -3.80
CA ILE A 191 9.79 11.34 -2.98
C ILE A 191 10.05 10.08 -3.81
N PHE A 192 9.55 9.99 -5.04
CA PHE A 192 9.86 8.86 -5.92
C PHE A 192 11.33 8.80 -6.32
N ASN A 193 11.99 9.94 -6.52
CA ASN A 193 13.43 9.98 -6.79
C ASN A 193 14.24 9.58 -5.56
N VAL A 194 13.93 10.13 -4.38
CA VAL A 194 14.63 9.81 -3.12
C VAL A 194 14.48 8.33 -2.76
N SER A 195 13.28 7.77 -2.95
CA SER A 195 12.97 6.40 -2.52
C SER A 195 13.21 5.32 -3.59
N ASN A 196 13.68 5.69 -4.78
CA ASN A 196 13.72 4.81 -5.95
C ASN A 196 12.33 4.19 -6.29
N GLY A 197 11.26 4.95 -6.10
CA GLY A 197 9.87 4.48 -6.29
C GLY A 197 9.55 4.06 -7.72
N TYR A 198 10.14 4.74 -8.71
CA TYR A 198 9.95 4.42 -10.14
C TYR A 198 10.50 3.04 -10.52
N GLY A 199 11.44 2.49 -9.75
CA GLY A 199 12.00 1.16 -9.95
C GLY A 199 10.96 0.05 -9.78
N SER A 200 9.98 0.28 -8.91
CA SER A 200 9.01 -0.74 -8.48
C SER A 200 7.67 -0.71 -9.22
N LEU A 201 7.47 0.31 -10.08
CA LEU A 201 6.26 0.42 -10.89
C LEU A 201 6.24 -0.66 -12.00
N HIS A 202 5.03 -1.03 -12.43
CA HIS A 202 4.84 -2.02 -13.47
C HIS A 202 5.60 -1.65 -14.76
N LEU A 203 6.23 -2.61 -15.45
CA LEU A 203 7.06 -2.37 -16.66
C LEU A 203 6.30 -1.72 -17.82
N ARG A 204 4.98 -1.92 -17.87
CA ARG A 204 4.07 -1.27 -18.84
C ARG A 204 3.63 0.15 -18.43
N CYS A 205 3.95 0.59 -17.22
CA CYS A 205 3.78 1.98 -16.82
C CYS A 205 4.92 2.78 -17.48
N PRO A 206 4.61 3.69 -18.41
CA PRO A 206 5.65 4.45 -19.09
C PRO A 206 6.44 5.27 -18.05
N LYS A 207 7.74 4.99 -17.95
CA LYS A 207 8.68 5.83 -17.22
C LYS A 207 8.92 7.07 -18.07
N LEU A 208 8.03 8.05 -17.94
CA LEU A 208 8.22 9.35 -18.60
C LEU A 208 9.51 9.95 -18.04
N ALA A 209 10.50 10.16 -18.90
CA ALA A 209 11.68 10.94 -18.55
C ALA A 209 11.21 12.39 -18.36
N PHE A 210 11.35 12.90 -17.13
CA PHE A 210 11.02 14.26 -16.76
C PHE A 210 12.27 15.03 -16.39
#